data_AF-A0A644T7R1-F1
#
_entry.id   AF-A0A644T7R1-F1
#
_cell.length_a   1.000
_cell.length_b   1.000
_cell.length_c   1.000
_cell.angle_alpha   90.00
_cell.angle_beta   90.00
_cell.angle_gamma   90.00
#
_symmetry.space_group_name_H-M   'P 1'
#
loop_
_entity.id
_entity.type
_entity.pdbx_description
1 polymer ?
#
loop_
_entity_poly.entity_id
_entity_poly.type
_entity_poly.pdbx_seq_one_letter_code
_entity_poly.pdbx_strand_id
1 'polypeptide(L)'
;MIIDNEGHGISNDGDAYIDNNVISGNGGDGVSNGENGTADIIDNEITDNGGNGVTNDGNATLIDNEITDNNGDGVVNNGDLNGSGNTIGQKPILTITTNLSNRTINITVKATDKMGNIIVGATIKIYVNGILIGTGTTNSEGIVQFTYTATIVGTQNILTTMDAFNITDTDNNEIIYSTANNTTTVNITTKANTRSTIIISNATSGKSTIIRGVLIDENGNTTANAPINLVIGGKSYNLVTGADGSWSLSYTPLKAGNFIAKVYYNGNSNYVASTSSLNYTVAQGTDAPKKTDIRLLKKKSSKVFRHGKRVVMKWYTYKNYGATGSKNITTKVIIKNLKYKLWKVYNKKLSYKYGNNKIKFKLNLKSGEKFKLKLKVYKPIKQK
;
A
#
# COMPACT_ATOMS: atom_id res chain seq x y z
N MET A 1 55.26 12.74 -29.71
CA MET A 1 53.79 12.64 -29.89
C MET A 1 53.53 11.82 -31.14
N ILE A 2 52.79 10.73 -31.00
CA ILE A 2 52.42 9.82 -32.08
C ILE A 2 50.91 9.63 -31.97
N ILE A 3 50.17 10.30 -32.84
CA ILE A 3 48.72 10.43 -32.69
C ILE A 3 47.96 10.15 -33.97
N ASP A 4 46.71 9.69 -33.82
CA ASP A 4 45.69 9.59 -34.87
C ASP A 4 46.10 8.79 -36.12
N ASN A 5 46.96 7.76 -35.96
CA ASN A 5 47.28 6.86 -37.07
C ASN A 5 46.14 5.86 -37.29
N GLU A 6 45.92 5.42 -38.54
CA GLU A 6 44.90 4.37 -38.81
C GLU A 6 45.30 2.97 -38.30
N GLY A 7 46.59 2.76 -38.01
CA GLY A 7 47.17 1.50 -37.51
C GLY A 7 47.67 1.60 -36.07
N HIS A 8 48.72 0.85 -35.73
CA HIS A 8 49.40 0.98 -34.43
C HIS A 8 50.12 2.32 -34.32
N GLY A 9 50.26 2.86 -33.10
CA GLY A 9 51.08 4.05 -32.86
C GLY A 9 52.56 3.75 -33.14
N ILE A 10 53.11 2.77 -32.44
CA ILE A 10 54.46 2.24 -32.67
C ILE A 10 54.36 0.75 -32.97
N SER A 11 55.08 0.28 -33.99
CA SER A 11 55.30 -1.15 -34.26
C SER A 11 56.80 -1.43 -34.26
N ASN A 12 57.24 -2.35 -33.41
CA ASN A 12 58.64 -2.74 -33.25
C ASN A 12 58.83 -4.24 -33.54
N ASP A 13 59.86 -4.57 -34.32
CA ASP A 13 60.30 -5.95 -34.60
C ASP A 13 61.84 -6.09 -34.46
N GLY A 14 62.48 -5.12 -33.79
CA GLY A 14 63.92 -5.06 -33.51
C GLY A 14 64.16 -4.40 -32.16
N ASP A 15 65.18 -3.55 -32.03
CA ASP A 15 65.45 -2.84 -30.77
C ASP A 15 64.80 -1.45 -30.76
N ALA A 16 63.99 -1.16 -29.75
CA ALA A 16 63.32 0.12 -29.56
C ALA A 16 63.52 0.68 -28.15
N TYR A 17 63.75 2.00 -28.09
CA TYR A 17 63.78 2.78 -26.86
C TYR A 17 62.75 3.90 -26.99
N ILE A 18 61.66 3.80 -26.24
CA ILE A 18 60.46 4.65 -26.33
C ILE A 18 60.33 5.36 -24.99
N ASP A 19 60.74 6.62 -24.94
CA ASP A 19 60.86 7.39 -23.69
C ASP A 19 60.11 8.73 -23.79
N ASN A 20 59.29 9.05 -22.80
CA ASN A 20 58.62 10.34 -22.63
C ASN A 20 57.78 10.78 -23.84
N ASN A 21 56.96 9.87 -24.37
CA ASN A 21 56.05 10.13 -25.48
C ASN A 21 54.59 10.11 -25.06
N VAL A 22 53.78 10.88 -25.78
CA VAL A 22 52.31 10.73 -25.83
C VAL A 22 51.95 9.94 -27.09
N ILE A 23 51.27 8.81 -26.92
CA ILE A 23 50.85 7.88 -27.98
C ILE A 23 49.33 7.68 -27.87
N SER A 24 48.55 8.34 -28.73
CA SER A 24 47.09 8.34 -28.55
C SER A 24 46.25 8.43 -29.82
N GLY A 25 45.00 7.98 -29.74
CA GLY A 25 44.03 8.06 -30.85
C GLY A 25 44.35 7.17 -32.06
N ASN A 26 45.31 6.26 -31.95
CA ASN A 26 45.69 5.37 -33.05
C ASN A 26 44.62 4.27 -33.23
N GLY A 27 44.41 3.78 -34.45
CA GLY A 27 43.35 2.80 -34.77
C GLY A 27 43.62 1.38 -34.23
N GLY A 28 44.90 1.03 -34.05
CA GLY A 28 45.36 -0.21 -33.44
C GLY A 28 45.89 0.01 -32.01
N ASP A 29 46.82 -0.84 -31.58
CA ASP A 29 47.51 -0.69 -30.29
C ASP A 29 48.37 0.57 -30.24
N GLY A 30 48.55 1.15 -29.05
CA GLY A 30 49.50 2.25 -28.85
C GLY A 30 50.93 1.83 -29.19
N VAL A 31 51.43 0.78 -28.56
CA VAL A 31 52.71 0.13 -28.90
C VAL A 31 52.48 -1.36 -29.17
N SER A 32 52.96 -1.84 -30.30
CA SER A 32 52.99 -3.26 -30.68
C SER A 32 54.45 -3.70 -30.81
N ASN A 33 54.92 -4.51 -29.87
CA ASN A 33 56.25 -5.13 -29.90
C ASN A 33 56.13 -6.58 -30.37
N GLY A 34 56.55 -6.88 -31.60
CA GLY A 34 56.46 -8.19 -32.21
C GLY A 34 57.45 -9.21 -31.63
N GLU A 35 57.35 -10.47 -32.08
CA GLU A 35 58.09 -11.62 -31.53
C GLU A 35 59.61 -11.47 -31.50
N ASN A 36 60.18 -10.69 -32.43
CA ASN A 36 61.63 -10.43 -32.50
C ASN A 36 62.05 -9.11 -31.83
N GLY A 37 61.09 -8.38 -31.27
CA GLY A 37 61.31 -7.05 -30.74
C GLY A 37 61.82 -7.04 -29.30
N THR A 38 62.77 -6.17 -29.02
CA THR A 38 63.16 -5.75 -27.67
C THR A 38 62.79 -4.28 -27.48
N ALA A 39 61.90 -3.97 -26.54
CA ALA A 39 61.39 -2.63 -26.33
C ALA A 39 61.54 -2.15 -24.88
N ASP A 40 62.27 -1.06 -24.67
CA ASP A 40 62.22 -0.31 -23.42
C ASP A 40 61.20 0.83 -23.59
N ILE A 41 60.11 0.79 -22.81
CA ILE A 41 58.99 1.72 -22.85
C ILE A 41 58.98 2.42 -21.49
N ILE A 42 59.37 3.70 -21.44
CA ILE A 42 59.63 4.42 -20.20
C ILE A 42 58.93 5.78 -20.19
N ASP A 43 58.29 6.16 -19.08
CA ASP A 43 57.69 7.49 -18.87
C ASP A 43 56.72 7.94 -19.99
N ASN A 44 56.02 7.02 -20.66
CA ASN A 44 55.09 7.36 -21.75
C ASN A 44 53.63 7.46 -21.26
N GLU A 45 52.86 8.33 -21.92
CA GLU A 45 51.40 8.40 -21.86
C GLU A 45 50.82 7.69 -23.10
N ILE A 46 50.15 6.56 -22.92
CA ILE A 46 49.61 5.71 -23.98
C ILE A 46 48.10 5.56 -23.79
N THR A 47 47.33 6.40 -24.47
CA THR A 47 45.90 6.61 -24.17
C THR A 47 45.01 6.60 -25.41
N ASP A 48 43.71 6.32 -25.25
CA ASP A 48 42.70 6.45 -26.30
C ASP A 48 42.99 5.69 -27.62
N ASN A 49 43.81 4.64 -27.60
CA ASN A 49 44.09 3.84 -28.80
C ASN A 49 42.96 2.81 -29.05
N GLY A 50 42.72 2.48 -30.31
CA GLY A 50 41.66 1.59 -30.78
C GLY A 50 41.86 0.12 -30.40
N GLY A 51 43.11 -0.27 -30.16
CA GLY A 51 43.52 -1.57 -29.63
C GLY A 51 43.93 -1.52 -28.17
N ASN A 52 44.89 -2.35 -27.79
CA ASN A 52 45.51 -2.32 -26.46
C ASN A 52 46.39 -1.07 -26.30
N GLY A 53 46.75 -0.72 -25.07
CA GLY A 53 47.81 0.27 -24.87
C GLY A 53 49.16 -0.24 -25.35
N VAL A 54 49.58 -1.39 -24.82
CA VAL A 54 50.79 -2.10 -25.23
C VAL A 54 50.47 -3.57 -25.48
N THR A 55 50.88 -4.08 -26.64
CA THR A 55 50.96 -5.52 -26.93
C THR A 55 52.42 -5.91 -27.04
N ASN A 56 52.86 -6.90 -26.26
CA ASN A 56 54.22 -7.44 -26.28
C ASN A 56 54.22 -8.93 -26.62
N ASP A 57 54.76 -9.30 -27.77
CA ASP A 57 55.03 -10.68 -28.18
C ASP A 57 56.53 -11.05 -28.08
N GLY A 58 57.42 -10.06 -27.86
CA GLY A 58 58.86 -10.21 -27.70
C GLY A 58 59.37 -9.94 -26.27
N ASN A 59 60.47 -9.19 -26.14
CA ASN A 59 61.01 -8.74 -24.85
C ASN A 59 60.64 -7.28 -24.59
N ALA A 60 60.05 -6.96 -23.43
CA ALA A 60 59.72 -5.59 -23.08
C ALA A 60 60.10 -5.22 -21.64
N THR A 61 60.50 -3.96 -21.46
CA THR A 61 60.64 -3.31 -20.16
C THR A 61 59.67 -2.13 -20.12
N LEU A 62 58.73 -2.11 -19.18
CA LEU A 62 57.80 -1.00 -18.98
C LEU A 62 58.12 -0.31 -17.65
N ILE A 63 58.51 0.97 -17.67
CA ILE A 63 58.81 1.74 -16.44
C ILE A 63 58.02 3.04 -16.43
N ASP A 64 57.29 3.30 -15.34
CA ASP A 64 56.66 4.60 -15.06
C ASP A 64 55.74 5.13 -16.19
N ASN A 65 55.11 4.24 -16.98
CA ASN A 65 54.18 4.63 -18.03
C ASN A 65 52.74 4.78 -17.51
N GLU A 66 51.98 5.69 -18.10
CA GLU A 66 50.52 5.81 -17.98
C GLU A 66 49.83 5.22 -19.21
N ILE A 67 49.23 4.03 -19.06
CA ILE A 67 48.65 3.23 -20.15
C ILE A 67 47.16 3.05 -19.90
N THR A 68 46.34 4.06 -20.16
CA THR A 68 44.94 4.15 -19.73
C THR A 68 43.99 4.40 -20.91
N ASP A 69 42.67 4.21 -20.72
CA ASP A 69 41.62 4.57 -21.68
C ASP A 69 41.71 3.99 -23.12
N ASN A 70 42.56 2.99 -23.34
CA ASN A 70 42.60 2.24 -24.59
C ASN A 70 41.37 1.33 -24.73
N ASN A 71 40.89 1.13 -25.95
CA ASN A 71 39.67 0.36 -26.23
C ASN A 71 39.82 -1.14 -25.92
N GLY A 72 41.02 -1.67 -26.12
CA GLY A 72 41.45 -2.99 -25.68
C GLY A 72 41.87 -2.98 -24.22
N ASP A 73 42.87 -3.79 -23.89
CA ASP A 73 43.42 -3.85 -22.54
C ASP A 73 44.64 -2.95 -22.43
N GLY A 74 44.95 -2.47 -21.23
CA GLY A 74 46.12 -1.61 -21.04
C GLY A 74 47.41 -2.28 -21.54
N VAL A 75 47.78 -3.43 -20.97
CA VAL A 75 48.96 -4.21 -21.42
C VAL A 75 48.59 -5.66 -21.67
N VAL A 76 48.99 -6.18 -22.82
CA VAL A 76 48.88 -7.59 -23.21
C VAL A 76 50.28 -8.13 -23.43
N ASN A 77 50.68 -9.12 -22.63
CA ASN A 77 52.00 -9.73 -22.73
C ASN A 77 51.91 -11.22 -23.08
N ASN A 78 52.46 -11.58 -24.23
CA ASN A 78 52.64 -12.95 -24.70
C ASN A 78 54.13 -13.37 -24.73
N GLY A 79 55.06 -12.44 -24.45
CA GLY A 79 56.50 -12.69 -24.37
C GLY A 79 57.07 -12.44 -22.96
N ASP A 80 58.32 -11.97 -22.89
CA ASP A 80 58.98 -11.61 -21.64
C ASP A 80 58.73 -10.14 -21.31
N LEU A 81 58.20 -9.85 -20.12
CA LEU A 81 57.91 -8.48 -19.67
C LEU A 81 58.45 -8.26 -18.26
N ASN A 82 59.26 -7.21 -18.11
CA ASN A 82 59.61 -6.63 -16.82
C ASN A 82 58.96 -5.25 -16.69
N GLY A 83 58.58 -4.85 -15.49
CA GLY A 83 58.15 -3.47 -15.32
C GLY A 83 57.91 -3.05 -13.88
N SER A 84 57.94 -1.74 -13.66
CA SER A 84 57.73 -1.10 -12.37
C SER A 84 57.10 0.28 -12.54
N GLY A 85 56.23 0.67 -11.60
CA GLY A 85 55.70 2.04 -11.51
C GLY A 85 54.71 2.45 -12.61
N ASN A 86 54.30 1.51 -13.47
CA ASN A 86 53.31 1.77 -14.50
C ASN A 86 51.89 1.85 -13.92
N THR A 87 51.07 2.71 -14.52
CA THR A 87 49.63 2.82 -14.33
C THR A 87 48.91 2.21 -15.52
N ILE A 88 48.19 1.10 -15.35
CA ILE A 88 47.60 0.34 -16.48
C ILE A 88 46.07 0.29 -16.37
N GLY A 89 45.37 0.89 -17.32
CA GLY A 89 43.90 0.87 -17.48
C GLY A 89 43.40 -0.41 -18.15
N GLN A 90 42.76 -1.31 -17.40
CA GLN A 90 42.08 -2.50 -17.91
C GLN A 90 40.57 -2.33 -17.95
N LYS A 91 39.89 -2.88 -18.97
CA LYS A 91 38.43 -2.81 -19.07
C LYS A 91 37.76 -4.00 -18.38
N PRO A 92 36.96 -3.79 -17.33
CA PRO A 92 36.32 -4.87 -16.61
C PRO A 92 35.09 -5.40 -17.34
N ILE A 93 34.82 -6.70 -17.16
CA ILE A 93 33.62 -7.38 -17.61
C ILE A 93 32.71 -7.63 -16.41
N LEU A 94 31.50 -7.09 -16.47
CA LEU A 94 30.45 -7.39 -15.49
C LEU A 94 29.50 -8.44 -16.06
N THR A 95 29.34 -9.57 -15.37
CA THR A 95 28.34 -10.60 -15.73
C THR A 95 27.18 -10.55 -14.75
N ILE A 96 25.95 -10.46 -15.25
CA ILE A 96 24.73 -10.41 -14.44
C ILE A 96 24.01 -11.76 -14.52
N THR A 97 23.78 -12.39 -13.38
CA THR A 97 22.94 -13.59 -13.24
C THR A 97 21.74 -13.26 -12.37
N THR A 98 20.53 -13.59 -12.83
CA THR A 98 19.29 -13.32 -12.10
C THR A 98 18.52 -14.60 -11.80
N ASN A 99 18.00 -14.72 -10.58
CA ASN A 99 17.04 -15.75 -10.20
C ASN A 99 15.74 -15.08 -9.73
N LEU A 100 14.63 -15.41 -10.38
CA LEU A 100 13.31 -14.89 -10.05
C LEU A 100 12.52 -15.91 -9.22
N SER A 101 12.11 -15.50 -8.03
CA SER A 101 11.14 -16.23 -7.22
C SER A 101 9.94 -15.33 -6.90
N ASN A 102 8.79 -15.65 -7.49
CA ASN A 102 7.59 -14.79 -7.49
C ASN A 102 7.88 -13.38 -8.04
N ARG A 103 8.12 -12.42 -7.15
CA ARG A 103 8.40 -11.01 -7.47
C ARG A 103 9.77 -10.57 -6.96
N THR A 104 10.49 -11.44 -6.28
CA THR A 104 11.82 -11.17 -5.75
C THR A 104 12.85 -11.65 -6.76
N ILE A 105 13.68 -10.72 -7.22
CA ILE A 105 14.82 -10.96 -8.09
C ILE A 105 16.06 -11.00 -7.20
N ASN A 106 16.73 -12.14 -7.17
CA ASN A 106 18.09 -12.24 -6.64
C ASN A 106 19.05 -11.97 -7.80
N ILE A 107 19.87 -10.93 -7.66
CA ILE A 107 20.77 -10.45 -8.69
C ILE A 107 22.19 -10.70 -8.20
N THR A 108 22.96 -11.45 -8.97
CA THR A 108 24.38 -11.71 -8.72
C THR A 108 25.17 -11.03 -9.82
N VAL A 109 26.14 -10.20 -9.45
CA VAL A 109 27.05 -9.55 -10.38
C VAL A 109 28.44 -10.10 -10.13
N LYS A 110 29.11 -10.59 -11.18
CA LYS A 110 30.51 -11.02 -11.14
C LYS A 110 31.36 -10.06 -11.96
N ALA A 111 32.43 -9.53 -11.37
CA ALA A 111 33.41 -8.70 -12.06
C ALA A 111 34.64 -9.54 -12.37
N THR A 112 35.04 -9.56 -13.65
CA THR A 112 36.29 -10.17 -14.10
C THR A 112 37.01 -9.24 -15.07
N ASP A 113 38.29 -9.48 -15.30
CA ASP A 113 38.97 -8.95 -16.49
C ASP A 113 38.61 -9.78 -17.74
N LYS A 114 39.22 -9.45 -18.89
CA LYS A 114 39.05 -10.20 -20.14
C LYS A 114 39.61 -11.63 -20.12
N MET A 115 40.56 -11.92 -19.23
CA MET A 115 41.20 -13.23 -19.07
C MET A 115 40.37 -14.13 -18.14
N GLY A 116 39.36 -13.57 -17.47
CA GLY A 116 38.50 -14.27 -16.52
C GLY A 116 39.01 -14.21 -15.08
N ASN A 117 40.08 -13.46 -14.80
CA ASN A 117 40.54 -13.23 -13.44
C ASN A 117 39.50 -12.40 -12.69
N ILE A 118 39.28 -12.73 -11.43
CA ILE A 118 38.26 -12.08 -10.60
C ILE A 118 38.74 -10.73 -10.07
N ILE A 119 37.86 -9.73 -10.08
CA ILE A 119 38.17 -8.41 -9.52
C ILE A 119 37.55 -8.33 -8.12
N VAL A 120 38.39 -8.38 -7.09
CA VAL A 120 37.99 -8.37 -5.67
C VAL A 120 38.02 -6.95 -5.11
N GLY A 121 37.01 -6.57 -4.32
CA GLY A 121 36.91 -5.26 -3.67
C GLY A 121 36.33 -4.13 -4.53
N ALA A 122 36.03 -4.38 -5.80
CA ALA A 122 35.44 -3.39 -6.70
C ALA A 122 34.03 -2.99 -6.26
N THR A 123 33.73 -1.69 -6.30
CA THR A 123 32.41 -1.16 -5.93
C THR A 123 31.44 -1.23 -7.11
N ILE A 124 30.34 -1.94 -6.92
CA ILE A 124 29.26 -2.12 -7.89
C ILE A 124 28.00 -1.41 -7.41
N LYS A 125 27.38 -0.64 -8.31
CA LYS A 125 26.06 -0.02 -8.12
C LYS A 125 25.03 -0.76 -8.98
N ILE A 126 23.84 -0.99 -8.43
CA ILE A 126 22.74 -1.68 -9.10
C ILE A 126 21.52 -0.76 -9.24
N TYR A 127 21.00 -0.64 -10.46
CA TYR A 127 19.83 0.15 -10.76
C TYR A 127 18.74 -0.75 -11.33
N VAL A 128 17.50 -0.52 -10.89
CA VAL A 128 16.32 -1.16 -11.48
C VAL A 128 15.39 -0.07 -11.99
N ASN A 129 15.07 -0.11 -13.30
CA ASN A 129 14.30 0.91 -14.01
C ASN A 129 14.87 2.34 -13.79
N GLY A 130 16.21 2.46 -13.76
CA GLY A 130 16.92 3.73 -13.55
C GLY A 130 17.03 4.19 -12.10
N ILE A 131 16.43 3.47 -11.14
CA ILE A 131 16.50 3.81 -9.70
C ILE A 131 17.61 2.97 -9.05
N LEU A 132 18.54 3.64 -8.36
CA LEU A 132 19.58 2.97 -7.56
C LEU A 132 18.91 2.18 -6.41
N ILE A 133 19.09 0.87 -6.38
CA ILE A 133 18.56 0.02 -5.30
C ILE A 133 19.63 -0.34 -4.27
N GLY A 134 20.92 -0.21 -4.62
CA GLY A 134 22.01 -0.52 -3.71
C GLY A 134 23.39 -0.39 -4.33
N THR A 135 24.37 -0.43 -3.44
CA THR A 135 25.81 -0.41 -3.74
C THR A 135 26.48 -1.49 -2.89
N GLY A 136 27.46 -2.20 -3.42
CA GLY A 136 28.21 -3.23 -2.69
C GLY A 136 29.56 -3.50 -3.33
N THR A 137 30.47 -4.12 -2.59
CA THR A 137 31.82 -4.45 -3.05
C THR A 137 31.91 -5.94 -3.42
N THR A 138 32.67 -6.28 -4.45
CA THR A 138 32.92 -7.67 -4.82
C THR A 138 33.71 -8.40 -3.73
N ASN A 139 33.30 -9.62 -3.41
CA ASN A 139 33.95 -10.48 -2.42
C ASN A 139 35.18 -11.20 -3.02
N SER A 140 35.77 -12.14 -2.28
CA SER A 140 36.91 -12.98 -2.71
C SER A 140 36.65 -13.87 -3.92
N GLU A 141 35.42 -13.93 -4.43
CA GLU A 141 35.03 -14.65 -5.66
C GLU A 141 34.75 -13.68 -6.82
N GLY A 142 34.98 -12.37 -6.62
CA GLY A 142 34.64 -11.31 -7.57
C GLY A 142 33.14 -11.04 -7.65
N ILE A 143 32.35 -11.46 -6.65
CA ILE A 143 30.88 -11.45 -6.68
C ILE A 143 30.30 -10.45 -5.69
N VAL A 144 29.22 -9.79 -6.09
CA VAL A 144 28.31 -9.05 -5.20
C VAL A 144 26.86 -9.46 -5.47
N GLN A 145 26.01 -9.46 -4.44
CA GLN A 145 24.61 -9.88 -4.54
C GLN A 145 23.66 -8.80 -4.04
N PHE A 146 22.53 -8.67 -4.74
CA PHE A 146 21.44 -7.77 -4.41
C PHE A 146 20.11 -8.50 -4.48
N THR A 147 19.14 -8.03 -3.70
CA THR A 147 17.75 -8.51 -3.76
C THR A 147 16.83 -7.35 -4.09
N TYR A 148 15.89 -7.59 -5.01
CA TYR A 148 14.91 -6.59 -5.43
C TYR A 148 13.52 -7.20 -5.52
N THR A 149 12.56 -6.63 -4.79
CA THR A 149 11.14 -7.02 -4.89
C THR A 149 10.41 -6.08 -5.83
N ALA A 150 9.99 -6.59 -6.99
CA ALA A 150 9.26 -5.80 -7.96
C ALA A 150 7.92 -5.30 -7.42
N THR A 151 7.61 -4.03 -7.67
CA THR A 151 6.37 -3.36 -7.24
C THR A 151 5.27 -3.42 -8.31
N ILE A 152 5.63 -3.73 -9.56
CA ILE A 152 4.71 -3.87 -10.69
C ILE A 152 4.99 -5.15 -11.48
N VAL A 153 3.98 -5.60 -12.23
CA VAL A 153 4.11 -6.66 -13.24
C VAL A 153 4.68 -6.04 -14.52
N GLY A 154 5.50 -6.80 -15.23
CA GLY A 154 6.14 -6.37 -16.48
C GLY A 154 7.66 -6.49 -16.45
N THR A 155 8.29 -5.92 -17.47
CA THR A 155 9.74 -5.94 -17.66
C THR A 155 10.44 -4.97 -16.71
N GLN A 156 11.39 -5.50 -15.95
CA GLN A 156 12.30 -4.75 -15.09
C GLN A 156 13.65 -4.66 -15.78
N ASN A 157 14.11 -3.45 -16.06
CA ASN A 157 15.43 -3.17 -16.64
C ASN A 157 16.46 -3.08 -15.51
N ILE A 158 17.49 -3.91 -15.58
CA ILE A 158 18.56 -3.97 -14.60
C ILE A 158 19.83 -3.39 -15.24
N LEU A 159 20.46 -2.45 -14.56
CA LEU A 159 21.75 -1.87 -14.94
C LEU A 159 22.72 -2.05 -13.77
N THR A 160 23.90 -2.59 -14.05
CA THR A 160 25.02 -2.64 -13.11
C THR A 160 26.12 -1.72 -13.59
N THR A 161 26.72 -0.94 -12.70
CA THR A 161 27.88 -0.12 -13.01
C THR A 161 29.00 -0.39 -12.00
N MET A 162 30.24 -0.26 -12.46
CA MET A 162 31.44 -0.28 -11.65
C MET A 162 32.18 1.04 -11.89
N ASP A 163 32.55 1.73 -10.81
CA ASP A 163 33.44 2.89 -10.90
C ASP A 163 34.88 2.41 -11.18
N ALA A 164 35.79 3.32 -11.55
CA ALA A 164 37.19 2.97 -11.69
C ALA A 164 37.75 2.41 -10.36
N PHE A 165 38.62 1.40 -10.45
CA PHE A 165 39.08 0.65 -9.28
C PHE A 165 40.53 0.19 -9.41
N ASN A 166 41.37 0.49 -8.42
CA ASN A 166 42.80 0.23 -8.48
C ASN A 166 43.19 -0.93 -7.57
N ILE A 167 44.07 -1.80 -8.06
CA ILE A 167 44.72 -2.88 -7.31
C ILE A 167 46.23 -2.74 -7.49
N THR A 168 46.99 -2.84 -6.40
CA THR A 168 48.44 -2.97 -6.48
C THR A 168 48.80 -4.46 -6.46
N ASP A 169 49.48 -4.93 -7.50
CA ASP A 169 49.95 -6.32 -7.56
C ASP A 169 51.24 -6.52 -6.74
N THR A 170 51.70 -7.76 -6.59
CA THR A 170 52.88 -8.16 -5.80
C THR A 170 54.19 -7.51 -6.27
N ASP A 171 54.24 -7.09 -7.54
CA ASP A 171 55.38 -6.40 -8.13
C ASP A 171 55.27 -4.86 -8.02
N ASN A 172 54.35 -4.36 -7.18
CA ASN A 172 54.02 -2.93 -6.98
C ASN A 172 53.49 -2.21 -8.23
N ASN A 173 53.00 -2.95 -9.23
CA ASN A 173 52.32 -2.36 -10.37
C ASN A 173 50.89 -1.94 -9.99
N GLU A 174 50.50 -0.72 -10.34
CA GLU A 174 49.13 -0.24 -10.12
C GLU A 174 48.26 -0.62 -11.33
N ILE A 175 47.40 -1.61 -11.12
CA ILE A 175 46.38 -2.02 -12.08
C ILE A 175 45.14 -1.19 -11.82
N ILE A 176 44.78 -0.34 -12.78
CA ILE A 176 43.56 0.46 -12.76
C ILE A 176 42.52 -0.23 -13.63
N TYR A 177 41.41 -0.64 -13.06
CA TYR A 177 40.23 -1.02 -13.82
C TYR A 177 39.42 0.23 -14.15
N SER A 178 39.13 0.44 -15.44
CA SER A 178 38.25 1.54 -15.88
C SER A 178 36.80 1.27 -15.49
N THR A 179 35.92 2.25 -15.72
CA THR A 179 34.49 2.05 -15.44
C THR A 179 33.89 1.00 -16.37
N ALA A 180 33.00 0.16 -15.85
CA ALA A 180 32.21 -0.77 -16.66
C ALA A 180 30.73 -0.69 -16.34
N ASN A 181 29.92 -1.10 -17.30
CA ASN A 181 28.51 -1.31 -17.09
C ASN A 181 28.01 -2.53 -17.86
N ASN A 182 26.90 -3.10 -17.40
CA ASN A 182 26.16 -4.11 -18.14
C ASN A 182 24.66 -3.98 -17.82
N THR A 183 23.81 -4.45 -18.72
CA THR A 183 22.36 -4.41 -18.56
C THR A 183 21.74 -5.77 -18.82
N THR A 184 20.62 -6.05 -18.17
CA THR A 184 19.77 -7.20 -18.45
C THR A 184 18.32 -6.86 -18.14
N THR A 185 17.39 -7.75 -18.47
CA THR A 185 15.98 -7.57 -18.16
C THR A 185 15.39 -8.81 -17.52
N VAL A 186 14.43 -8.61 -16.61
CA VAL A 186 13.66 -9.69 -15.97
C VAL A 186 12.18 -9.38 -16.11
N ASN A 187 11.39 -10.32 -16.64
CA ASN A 187 9.95 -10.14 -16.77
C ASN A 187 9.20 -10.70 -15.56
N ILE A 188 8.44 -9.85 -14.88
CA ILE A 188 7.62 -10.22 -13.72
C ILE A 188 6.20 -10.52 -14.20
N THR A 189 5.71 -11.73 -13.99
CA THR A 189 4.34 -12.15 -14.35
C THR A 189 3.42 -12.30 -13.14
N THR A 190 3.99 -12.43 -11.94
CA THR A 190 3.25 -12.64 -10.69
C THR A 190 2.68 -11.33 -10.15
N LYS A 191 1.37 -11.28 -9.96
CA LYS A 191 0.67 -10.16 -9.30
C LYS A 191 0.86 -10.22 -7.78
N ALA A 192 0.90 -9.06 -7.14
CA ALA A 192 1.01 -8.96 -5.68
C ALA A 192 -0.35 -9.17 -5.03
N ASN A 193 -0.37 -9.83 -3.88
CA ASN A 193 -1.58 -9.91 -3.07
C ASN A 193 -1.89 -8.55 -2.45
N THR A 194 -3.16 -8.31 -2.18
CA THR A 194 -3.65 -7.09 -1.52
C THR A 194 -4.57 -7.42 -0.36
N ARG A 195 -4.74 -6.48 0.55
CA ARG A 195 -5.77 -6.51 1.59
C ARG A 195 -6.20 -5.09 1.94
N SER A 196 -7.45 -4.91 2.35
CA SER A 196 -7.92 -3.66 2.93
C SER A 196 -8.03 -3.78 4.44
N THR A 197 -7.62 -2.74 5.17
CA THR A 197 -8.06 -2.57 6.56
C THR A 197 -9.51 -2.08 6.58
N ILE A 198 -10.22 -2.31 7.69
CA ILE A 198 -11.56 -1.74 7.94
C ILE A 198 -11.55 -1.29 9.40
N ILE A 199 -11.96 -0.04 9.65
CA ILE A 199 -12.01 0.57 10.98
C ILE A 199 -13.38 1.22 11.15
N ILE A 200 -14.09 0.83 12.22
CA ILE A 200 -15.41 1.35 12.59
C ILE A 200 -15.39 1.68 14.08
N SER A 201 -15.53 2.96 14.44
CA SER A 201 -15.54 3.40 15.85
C SER A 201 -16.96 3.64 16.34
N ASN A 202 -17.31 3.03 17.49
CA ASN A 202 -18.47 3.37 18.33
C ASN A 202 -19.81 3.54 17.56
N ALA A 203 -20.10 2.60 16.65
CA ALA A 203 -21.33 2.65 15.85
C ALA A 203 -22.57 2.55 16.75
N THR A 204 -23.51 3.50 16.61
CA THR A 204 -24.75 3.55 17.38
C THR A 204 -25.93 3.68 16.43
N SER A 205 -26.99 2.87 16.61
CA SER A 205 -28.13 2.87 15.70
C SER A 205 -28.79 4.25 15.62
N GLY A 206 -28.96 4.79 14.41
CA GLY A 206 -29.53 6.10 14.16
C GLY A 206 -28.54 7.28 14.27
N LYS A 207 -27.28 7.02 14.63
CA LYS A 207 -26.20 8.03 14.62
C LYS A 207 -25.24 7.77 13.49
N SER A 208 -24.82 8.81 12.78
CA SER A 208 -23.79 8.72 11.75
C SER A 208 -22.43 8.37 12.38
N THR A 209 -21.67 7.51 11.72
CA THR A 209 -20.29 7.16 12.02
C THR A 209 -19.49 7.11 10.71
N ILE A 210 -18.16 7.16 10.81
CA ILE A 210 -17.26 7.05 9.67
C ILE A 210 -16.64 5.66 9.69
N ILE A 211 -16.77 4.97 8.56
CA ILE A 211 -16.02 3.73 8.28
C ILE A 211 -14.87 4.14 7.39
N ARG A 212 -13.68 3.61 7.68
CA ARG A 212 -12.48 3.90 6.89
C ARG A 212 -11.57 2.70 6.80
N GLY A 213 -10.62 2.76 5.88
CA GLY A 213 -9.60 1.75 5.73
C GLY A 213 -8.51 2.21 4.77
N VAL A 214 -7.55 1.35 4.55
CA VAL A 214 -6.44 1.53 3.61
C VAL A 214 -6.25 0.22 2.85
N LEU A 215 -6.15 0.30 1.53
CA LEU A 215 -5.80 -0.83 0.66
C LEU A 215 -4.28 -0.88 0.53
N ILE A 216 -3.69 -2.01 0.94
CA ILE A 216 -2.24 -2.24 0.89
C ILE A 216 -1.93 -3.54 0.16
N ASP A 217 -0.73 -3.62 -0.42
CA ASP A 217 -0.17 -4.86 -0.94
C ASP A 217 0.47 -5.73 0.16
N GLU A 218 1.01 -6.88 -0.21
CA GLU A 218 1.69 -7.82 0.68
C GLU A 218 2.97 -7.28 1.34
N ASN A 219 3.56 -6.21 0.79
CA ASN A 219 4.73 -5.53 1.32
C ASN A 219 4.36 -4.29 2.16
N GLY A 220 3.06 -3.99 2.28
CA GLY A 220 2.56 -2.82 3.01
C GLY A 220 2.50 -1.53 2.18
N ASN A 221 2.79 -1.57 0.88
CA ASN A 221 2.66 -0.39 0.03
C ASN A 221 1.18 -0.11 -0.26
N THR A 222 0.82 1.17 -0.26
CA THR A 222 -0.56 1.61 -0.47
C THR A 222 -0.95 1.55 -1.94
N THR A 223 -2.16 1.08 -2.23
CA THR A 223 -2.70 1.04 -3.61
C THR A 223 -3.64 2.21 -3.84
N ALA A 224 -3.17 3.22 -4.56
CA ALA A 224 -3.92 4.42 -4.91
C ALA A 224 -4.87 4.22 -6.10
N ASN A 225 -5.91 5.06 -6.18
CA ASN A 225 -6.87 5.11 -7.29
C ASN A 225 -7.52 3.76 -7.63
N ALA A 226 -7.62 2.88 -6.64
CA ALA A 226 -8.17 1.55 -6.81
C ALA A 226 -9.69 1.56 -6.59
N PRO A 227 -10.50 1.08 -7.54
CA PRO A 227 -11.93 0.91 -7.33
C PRO A 227 -12.19 -0.25 -6.38
N ILE A 228 -12.91 0.03 -5.29
CA ILE A 228 -13.30 -0.97 -4.28
C ILE A 228 -14.82 -0.97 -4.09
N ASN A 229 -15.36 -2.10 -3.62
CA ASN A 229 -16.76 -2.23 -3.24
C ASN A 229 -16.87 -2.54 -1.74
N LEU A 230 -17.45 -1.62 -0.97
CA LEU A 230 -17.75 -1.81 0.45
C LEU A 230 -19.19 -2.33 0.60
N VAL A 231 -19.35 -3.50 1.21
CA VAL A 231 -20.63 -4.06 1.61
C VAL A 231 -20.82 -3.86 3.11
N ILE A 232 -21.81 -3.04 3.49
CA ILE A 232 -22.18 -2.81 4.89
C ILE A 232 -23.68 -2.63 5.06
N GLY A 233 -24.24 -3.25 6.10
CA GLY A 233 -25.68 -3.21 6.38
C GLY A 233 -26.53 -3.83 5.26
N GLY A 234 -25.97 -4.75 4.47
CA GLY A 234 -26.61 -5.38 3.31
C GLY A 234 -26.66 -4.50 2.05
N LYS A 235 -25.96 -3.35 2.04
CA LYS A 235 -25.84 -2.48 0.86
C LYS A 235 -24.40 -2.39 0.38
N SER A 236 -24.23 -2.25 -0.94
CA SER A 236 -22.94 -2.05 -1.58
C SER A 236 -22.68 -0.58 -1.89
N TYR A 237 -21.44 -0.14 -1.70
CA TYR A 237 -20.96 1.21 -1.99
C TYR A 237 -19.67 1.10 -2.82
N ASN A 238 -19.66 1.70 -4.01
CA ASN A 238 -18.45 1.81 -4.82
C ASN A 238 -17.64 3.02 -4.34
N LEU A 239 -16.38 2.78 -3.99
CA LEU A 239 -15.44 3.80 -3.54
C LEU A 239 -14.17 3.69 -4.39
N VAL A 240 -13.34 4.73 -4.34
CA VAL A 240 -12.01 4.73 -4.94
C VAL A 240 -11.02 5.13 -3.84
N THR A 241 -9.89 4.44 -3.77
CA THR A 241 -8.85 4.78 -2.80
C THR A 241 -8.14 6.08 -3.17
N GLY A 242 -7.76 6.86 -2.16
CA GLY A 242 -6.97 8.08 -2.31
C GLY A 242 -5.50 7.79 -2.67
N ALA A 243 -4.69 8.83 -2.78
CA ALA A 243 -3.27 8.73 -3.13
C ALA A 243 -2.44 7.91 -2.11
N ASP A 244 -2.88 7.88 -0.86
CA ASP A 244 -2.32 7.10 0.25
C ASP A 244 -3.01 5.73 0.43
N GLY A 245 -3.80 5.30 -0.57
CA GLY A 245 -4.58 4.06 -0.51
C GLY A 245 -5.76 4.10 0.47
N SER A 246 -6.04 5.24 1.11
CA SER A 246 -7.11 5.38 2.09
C SER A 246 -8.49 5.47 1.43
N TRP A 247 -9.53 5.06 2.15
CA TRP A 247 -10.92 5.24 1.74
C TRP A 247 -11.80 5.47 2.97
N SER A 248 -12.93 6.15 2.79
CA SER A 248 -13.90 6.34 3.86
C SER A 248 -15.33 6.46 3.36
N LEU A 249 -16.29 6.15 4.25
CA LEU A 249 -17.72 6.29 4.02
C LEU A 249 -18.41 6.76 5.30
N SER A 250 -19.22 7.82 5.20
CA SER A 250 -20.18 8.18 6.24
C SER A 250 -21.38 7.23 6.21
N TYR A 251 -21.65 6.56 7.32
CA TYR A 251 -22.65 5.51 7.42
C TYR A 251 -23.49 5.67 8.69
N THR A 252 -24.81 5.48 8.57
CA THR A 252 -25.74 5.52 9.69
C THR A 252 -26.43 4.16 9.83
N PRO A 253 -26.02 3.31 10.79
CA PRO A 253 -26.66 2.01 11.00
C PRO A 253 -28.09 2.19 11.51
N LEU A 254 -29.04 1.40 11.00
CA LEU A 254 -30.46 1.51 11.37
C LEU A 254 -30.87 0.59 12.53
N LYS A 255 -30.11 -0.47 12.80
CA LYS A 255 -30.41 -1.49 13.80
C LYS A 255 -29.19 -1.75 14.68
N ALA A 256 -29.42 -1.95 15.97
CA ALA A 256 -28.41 -2.46 16.89
C ALA A 256 -28.18 -3.96 16.68
N GLY A 257 -26.99 -4.46 17.03
CA GLY A 257 -26.62 -5.86 16.89
C GLY A 257 -25.20 -6.06 16.35
N ASN A 258 -24.87 -7.31 16.01
CA ASN A 258 -23.59 -7.68 15.43
C ASN A 258 -23.72 -7.81 13.91
N PHE A 259 -22.76 -7.24 13.18
CA PHE A 259 -22.76 -7.20 11.74
C PHE A 259 -21.35 -7.47 11.19
N ILE A 260 -21.28 -7.71 9.88
CA ILE A 260 -20.02 -7.89 9.15
C ILE A 260 -19.94 -6.82 8.07
N ALA A 261 -18.84 -6.08 8.04
CA ALA A 261 -18.47 -5.24 6.92
C ALA A 261 -17.50 -6.02 6.02
N LYS A 262 -17.63 -5.88 4.70
CA LYS A 262 -16.70 -6.49 3.74
C LYS A 262 -16.25 -5.47 2.72
N VAL A 263 -14.98 -5.49 2.37
CA VAL A 263 -14.41 -4.70 1.27
C VAL A 263 -13.89 -5.67 0.23
N TYR A 264 -14.30 -5.44 -1.01
CA TYR A 264 -13.89 -6.21 -2.18
C TYR A 264 -13.04 -5.32 -3.08
N TYR A 265 -11.89 -5.85 -3.49
CA TYR A 265 -11.06 -5.28 -4.54
C TYR A 265 -10.89 -6.32 -5.64
N ASN A 266 -11.21 -5.96 -6.88
CA ASN A 266 -11.19 -6.90 -8.00
C ASN A 266 -9.79 -7.18 -8.56
N GLY A 267 -8.75 -6.51 -8.04
CA GLY A 267 -7.41 -6.58 -8.61
C GLY A 267 -7.26 -5.75 -9.88
N ASN A 268 -6.07 -5.80 -10.47
CA ASN A 268 -5.76 -5.17 -11.76
C ASN A 268 -4.60 -5.91 -12.45
N SER A 269 -3.86 -5.27 -13.35
CA SER A 269 -2.68 -5.85 -14.00
C SER A 269 -1.55 -6.19 -13.02
N ASN A 270 -1.41 -5.45 -11.92
CA ASN A 270 -0.32 -5.57 -10.95
C ASN A 270 -0.72 -6.36 -9.69
N TYR A 271 -2.01 -6.41 -9.36
CA TYR A 271 -2.53 -6.90 -8.09
C TYR A 271 -3.61 -7.96 -8.25
N VAL A 272 -3.60 -8.96 -7.36
CA VAL A 272 -4.64 -9.97 -7.25
C VAL A 272 -5.88 -9.39 -6.55
N ALA A 273 -7.06 -9.90 -6.91
CA ALA A 273 -8.31 -9.60 -6.22
C ALA A 273 -8.25 -10.01 -4.74
N SER A 274 -8.86 -9.22 -3.87
CA SER A 274 -8.88 -9.49 -2.43
C SER A 274 -10.22 -9.15 -1.79
N THR A 275 -10.51 -9.83 -0.68
CA THR A 275 -11.67 -9.57 0.17
C THR A 275 -11.20 -9.43 1.61
N SER A 276 -11.61 -8.36 2.26
CA SER A 276 -11.33 -8.12 3.68
C SER A 276 -12.64 -7.97 4.45
N SER A 277 -12.68 -8.44 5.69
CA SER A 277 -13.89 -8.42 6.50
C SER A 277 -13.62 -7.99 7.93
N LEU A 278 -14.62 -7.36 8.55
CA LEU A 278 -14.58 -6.94 9.94
C LEU A 278 -15.94 -7.21 10.59
N ASN A 279 -15.92 -7.96 11.69
CA ASN A 279 -17.06 -8.07 12.60
C ASN A 279 -17.13 -6.81 13.47
N TYR A 280 -18.29 -6.18 13.55
CA TYR A 280 -18.49 -4.99 14.36
C TYR A 280 -19.86 -5.01 15.07
N THR A 281 -19.92 -4.36 16.23
CA THR A 281 -21.15 -4.23 17.02
C THR A 281 -21.71 -2.82 16.88
N VAL A 282 -23.02 -2.74 16.68
CA VAL A 282 -23.78 -1.48 16.74
C VAL A 282 -24.53 -1.42 18.06
N ALA A 283 -24.22 -0.42 18.87
CA ALA A 283 -24.94 -0.13 20.11
C ALA A 283 -26.35 0.41 19.82
N GLN A 284 -27.27 0.18 20.75
CA GLN A 284 -28.61 0.74 20.66
C GLN A 284 -28.58 2.25 20.90
N GLY A 285 -28.97 3.02 19.87
CA GLY A 285 -29.17 4.46 19.99
C GLY A 285 -30.36 4.78 20.87
N THR A 286 -30.20 5.81 21.69
CA THR A 286 -31.19 6.31 22.65
C THR A 286 -32.41 6.97 22.00
N ASP A 287 -32.40 7.15 20.67
CA ASP A 287 -33.39 7.94 19.93
C ASP A 287 -34.33 7.12 19.04
N ALA A 288 -34.35 5.79 19.16
CA ALA A 288 -35.37 4.97 18.50
C ALA A 288 -36.74 5.14 19.22
N PRO A 289 -37.83 5.49 18.52
CA PRO A 289 -39.13 5.70 19.15
C PRO A 289 -39.65 4.39 19.75
N LYS A 290 -39.64 4.29 21.08
CA LYS A 290 -40.36 3.25 21.82
C LYS A 290 -41.85 3.32 21.46
N LYS A 291 -42.40 2.18 21.03
CA LYS A 291 -43.82 1.94 20.72
C LYS A 291 -44.76 2.64 21.72
N THR A 292 -45.88 3.19 21.24
CA THR A 292 -46.88 3.87 22.08
C THR A 292 -47.35 2.95 23.22
N ASP A 293 -47.24 3.40 24.47
CA ASP A 293 -47.65 2.59 25.63
C ASP A 293 -48.48 3.39 26.65
N ILE A 294 -49.76 3.58 26.35
CA ILE A 294 -50.72 4.25 27.24
C ILE A 294 -51.62 3.18 27.86
N ARG A 295 -51.53 3.04 29.19
CA ARG A 295 -52.28 2.04 29.96
C ARG A 295 -53.16 2.70 31.02
N LEU A 296 -54.18 1.98 31.42
CA LEU A 296 -55.02 2.38 32.55
C LEU A 296 -54.26 2.15 33.86
N LEU A 297 -53.94 3.23 34.58
CA LEU A 297 -53.24 3.20 35.86
C LEU A 297 -54.17 2.89 37.03
N LYS A 298 -55.36 3.48 37.08
CA LYS A 298 -56.26 3.37 38.24
C LYS A 298 -57.73 3.51 37.88
N LYS A 299 -58.58 2.70 38.51
CA LYS A 299 -60.05 2.86 38.53
C LYS A 299 -60.50 3.22 39.96
N LYS A 300 -61.39 4.20 40.10
CA LYS A 300 -62.14 4.46 41.33
C LYS A 300 -63.62 4.62 41.00
N SER A 301 -64.50 4.31 41.94
CA SER A 301 -65.93 4.61 41.82
C SER A 301 -66.55 4.97 43.16
N SER A 302 -67.55 5.84 43.12
CA SER A 302 -68.40 6.13 44.26
C SER A 302 -69.86 6.01 43.83
N LYS A 303 -70.73 5.72 44.79
CA LYS A 303 -72.16 5.51 44.57
C LYS A 303 -72.90 6.48 45.47
N VAL A 304 -73.90 7.15 44.93
CA VAL A 304 -74.80 8.04 45.68
C VAL A 304 -76.21 7.80 45.18
N PHE A 305 -77.18 7.78 46.10
CA PHE A 305 -78.59 7.83 45.76
C PHE A 305 -79.03 9.29 45.68
N ARG A 306 -79.60 9.70 44.54
CA ARG A 306 -80.20 11.03 44.36
C ARG A 306 -81.48 10.89 43.54
N HIS A 307 -82.56 11.54 43.97
CA HIS A 307 -83.86 11.56 43.27
C HIS A 307 -84.33 10.16 42.85
N GLY A 308 -84.35 9.20 43.78
CA GLY A 308 -84.79 7.81 43.52
C GLY A 308 -83.88 6.98 42.60
N LYS A 309 -82.75 7.52 42.13
CA LYS A 309 -81.83 6.83 41.19
C LYS A 309 -80.48 6.56 41.85
N ARG A 310 -79.95 5.36 41.64
CA ARG A 310 -78.56 5.01 41.98
C ARG A 310 -77.62 5.58 40.92
N VAL A 311 -76.92 6.64 41.30
CA VAL A 311 -75.92 7.31 40.47
C VAL A 311 -74.54 6.79 40.86
N VAL A 312 -73.74 6.41 39.86
CA VAL A 312 -72.37 5.96 40.07
C VAL A 312 -71.42 6.90 39.34
N MET A 313 -70.48 7.46 40.09
CA MET A 313 -69.37 8.21 39.51
C MET A 313 -68.19 7.26 39.33
N LYS A 314 -67.56 7.29 38.16
CA LYS A 314 -66.38 6.48 37.84
C LYS A 314 -65.22 7.37 37.41
N TRP A 315 -64.03 7.10 37.93
CA TRP A 315 -62.79 7.77 37.59
C TRP A 315 -61.82 6.77 37.01
N TYR A 316 -61.27 7.09 35.85
CA TYR A 316 -60.24 6.31 35.17
C TYR A 316 -59.01 7.20 35.03
N THR A 317 -57.88 6.75 35.57
CA THR A 317 -56.59 7.43 35.40
C THR A 317 -55.76 6.64 34.41
N TYR A 318 -55.34 7.27 33.33
CA TYR A 318 -54.41 6.71 32.35
C TYR A 318 -53.04 7.34 32.54
N LYS A 319 -51.97 6.55 32.33
CA LYS A 319 -50.59 7.04 32.34
C LYS A 319 -49.90 6.58 31.07
N ASN A 320 -49.11 7.47 30.49
CA ASN A 320 -48.23 7.13 29.37
C ASN A 320 -46.90 6.56 29.91
N TYR A 321 -46.65 5.29 29.62
CA TYR A 321 -45.42 4.56 29.91
C TYR A 321 -44.52 4.41 28.65
N GLY A 322 -44.95 4.96 27.51
CA GLY A 322 -44.21 4.97 26.24
C GLY A 322 -43.07 5.99 26.21
N ALA A 323 -42.36 6.07 25.07
CA ALA A 323 -41.08 6.77 24.92
C ALA A 323 -41.00 8.16 25.57
N THR A 324 -39.80 8.47 26.07
CA THR A 324 -39.39 9.76 26.62
C THR A 324 -39.25 10.81 25.51
N GLY A 325 -39.90 11.96 25.70
CA GLY A 325 -39.86 13.10 24.80
C GLY A 325 -41.00 14.08 25.06
N SER A 326 -40.81 15.36 24.71
CA SER A 326 -41.81 16.44 24.87
C SER A 326 -43.01 16.31 23.92
N LYS A 327 -42.96 15.36 22.96
CA LYS A 327 -44.01 15.16 21.96
C LYS A 327 -45.21 14.41 22.55
N ASN A 328 -46.37 14.94 22.19
CA ASN A 328 -47.70 14.49 22.55
C ASN A 328 -48.06 13.17 21.80
N ILE A 329 -48.29 12.06 22.51
CA ILE A 329 -48.69 10.78 21.89
C ILE A 329 -50.21 10.69 21.83
N THR A 330 -50.74 10.45 20.64
CA THR A 330 -52.19 10.29 20.41
C THR A 330 -52.57 8.82 20.24
N THR A 331 -53.44 8.28 21.10
CA THR A 331 -53.96 6.90 20.98
C THR A 331 -55.47 6.79 21.15
N LYS A 332 -56.06 5.68 20.68
CA LYS A 332 -57.48 5.35 20.90
C LYS A 332 -57.61 4.48 22.15
N VAL A 333 -58.34 4.98 23.15
CA VAL A 333 -58.60 4.26 24.40
C VAL A 333 -60.05 3.79 24.42
N ILE A 334 -60.26 2.55 24.88
CA ILE A 334 -61.58 1.93 24.97
C ILE A 334 -61.85 1.46 26.39
N ILE A 335 -62.92 1.96 27.01
CA ILE A 335 -63.47 1.41 28.25
C ILE A 335 -64.57 0.44 27.87
N LYS A 336 -64.37 -0.85 28.18
CA LYS A 336 -65.35 -1.92 27.94
C LYS A 336 -66.19 -2.19 29.20
N ASN A 337 -67.33 -2.85 29.01
CA ASN A 337 -68.19 -3.39 30.07
C ASN A 337 -68.69 -2.34 31.08
N LEU A 338 -69.18 -1.20 30.57
CA LEU A 338 -69.85 -0.21 31.40
C LEU A 338 -71.20 -0.77 31.90
N LYS A 339 -71.19 -1.30 33.13
CA LYS A 339 -72.35 -1.88 33.84
C LYS A 339 -73.63 -1.01 33.87
N TYR A 340 -73.53 0.29 33.58
CA TYR A 340 -74.59 1.28 33.72
C TYR A 340 -74.57 2.23 32.51
N LYS A 341 -75.72 2.79 32.15
CA LYS A 341 -75.85 3.70 31.01
C LYS A 341 -75.08 5.00 31.28
N LEU A 342 -74.30 5.46 30.30
CA LEU A 342 -73.57 6.72 30.38
C LEU A 342 -74.55 7.88 30.46
N TRP A 343 -74.41 8.73 31.48
CA TRP A 343 -75.14 10.00 31.60
C TRP A 343 -74.27 11.14 31.09
N LYS A 344 -73.06 11.30 31.64
CA LYS A 344 -72.22 12.48 31.38
C LYS A 344 -70.74 12.15 31.45
N VAL A 345 -69.97 12.71 30.52
CA VAL A 345 -68.51 12.80 30.57
C VAL A 345 -68.15 14.21 31.05
N TYR A 346 -67.34 14.34 32.11
CA TYR A 346 -67.05 15.65 32.71
C TYR A 346 -65.88 16.39 32.04
N ASN A 347 -65.16 15.75 31.14
CA ASN A 347 -64.04 16.34 30.40
C ASN A 347 -64.57 17.10 29.17
N LYS A 348 -64.92 18.39 29.34
CA LYS A 348 -65.65 19.21 28.35
C LYS A 348 -65.03 19.24 26.93
N LYS A 349 -63.70 19.19 26.82
CA LYS A 349 -62.96 19.24 25.54
C LYS A 349 -62.64 17.86 24.93
N LEU A 350 -63.11 16.76 25.53
CA LEU A 350 -62.80 15.40 25.09
C LEU A 350 -63.85 14.89 24.09
N SER A 351 -63.43 14.61 22.85
CA SER A 351 -64.27 13.90 21.87
C SER A 351 -64.35 12.41 22.22
N TYR A 352 -65.57 11.86 22.27
CA TYR A 352 -65.82 10.45 22.56
C TYR A 352 -67.00 9.89 21.76
N LYS A 353 -66.98 8.57 21.53
CA LYS A 353 -68.12 7.79 21.00
C LYS A 353 -68.56 6.78 22.06
N TYR A 354 -69.87 6.73 22.36
CA TYR A 354 -70.47 5.77 23.28
C TYR A 354 -71.48 4.88 22.57
N GLY A 355 -71.39 3.56 22.80
CA GLY A 355 -72.31 2.57 22.25
C GLY A 355 -71.96 1.18 22.75
N ASN A 356 -72.92 0.26 22.79
CA ASN A 356 -72.74 -1.15 23.20
C ASN A 356 -71.98 -1.31 24.53
N ASN A 357 -72.35 -0.52 25.54
CA ASN A 357 -71.70 -0.48 26.86
C ASN A 357 -70.17 -0.20 26.82
N LYS A 358 -69.70 0.50 25.78
CA LYS A 358 -68.31 0.88 25.56
C LYS A 358 -68.18 2.38 25.32
N ILE A 359 -67.13 3.00 25.85
CA ILE A 359 -66.74 4.38 25.49
C ILE A 359 -65.40 4.30 24.77
N LYS A 360 -65.31 4.91 23.59
CA LYS A 360 -64.07 5.10 22.81
C LYS A 360 -63.73 6.58 22.79
N PHE A 361 -62.49 6.95 23.09
CA PHE A 361 -62.02 8.33 23.01
C PHE A 361 -60.57 8.39 22.53
N LYS A 362 -60.19 9.54 21.98
CA LYS A 362 -58.81 9.82 21.59
C LYS A 362 -58.11 10.49 22.76
N LEU A 363 -56.94 10.02 23.13
CA LEU A 363 -56.16 10.57 24.23
C LEU A 363 -54.84 11.08 23.69
N ASN A 364 -54.49 12.32 24.07
CA ASN A 364 -53.23 12.96 23.75
C ASN A 364 -52.48 13.26 25.06
N LEU A 365 -51.30 12.66 25.26
CA LEU A 365 -50.54 12.71 26.52
C LEU A 365 -49.02 12.75 26.26
N LYS A 366 -48.28 13.60 27.00
CA LYS A 366 -46.82 13.53 27.03
C LYS A 366 -46.32 12.31 27.81
N SER A 367 -45.03 11.99 27.69
CA SER A 367 -44.41 10.91 28.45
C SER A 367 -44.51 11.16 29.97
N GLY A 368 -44.88 10.13 30.75
CA GLY A 368 -45.01 10.23 32.21
C GLY A 368 -46.27 10.93 32.74
N GLU A 369 -46.97 11.72 31.91
CA GLU A 369 -48.18 12.44 32.30
C GLU A 369 -49.38 11.52 32.57
N LYS A 370 -50.30 12.02 33.39
CA LYS A 370 -51.53 11.32 33.81
C LYS A 370 -52.76 12.05 33.28
N PHE A 371 -53.66 11.32 32.64
CA PHE A 371 -54.99 11.82 32.28
C PHE A 371 -56.06 11.23 33.19
N LYS A 372 -56.93 12.07 33.74
CA LYS A 372 -58.08 11.67 34.56
C LYS A 372 -59.38 11.86 33.80
N LEU A 373 -60.10 10.76 33.56
CA LEU A 373 -61.43 10.74 32.97
C LEU A 373 -62.47 10.54 34.08
N LYS A 374 -63.47 11.44 34.15
CA LYS A 374 -64.59 11.36 35.09
C LYS A 374 -65.90 11.13 34.34
N LEU A 375 -66.57 10.03 34.68
CA LEU A 375 -67.83 9.59 34.09
C LEU A 375 -68.92 9.54 35.15
N LYS A 376 -70.13 10.00 34.80
CA LYS A 376 -71.37 9.75 35.55
C LYS A 376 -72.19 8.74 34.78
N VAL A 377 -72.54 7.65 35.46
CA VAL A 377 -73.37 6.58 34.90
C VAL A 377 -74.56 6.32 35.84
N TYR A 378 -75.68 5.88 35.30
CA TYR A 378 -76.88 5.60 36.09
C TYR A 378 -77.43 4.21 35.78
N LYS A 379 -78.01 3.58 36.80
CA LYS A 379 -78.82 2.38 36.60
C LYS A 379 -80.23 2.83 36.17
N PRO A 380 -80.72 2.50 34.96
CA PRO A 380 -82.12 2.72 34.62
C PRO A 380 -83.00 1.92 35.60
N ILE A 381 -84.11 2.52 36.02
CA ILE A 381 -85.17 1.78 36.71
C ILE A 381 -85.80 0.90 35.62
N LYS A 382 -85.87 -0.41 35.83
CA LYS A 382 -86.81 -1.23 35.05
C LYS A 382 -88.18 -0.71 35.49
N GLN A 383 -88.90 -0.03 34.60
CA GLN A 383 -90.34 0.14 34.80
C GLN A 383 -90.88 -1.27 35.03
N LYS A 384 -91.50 -1.48 36.19
CA LYS A 384 -92.20 -2.72 36.49
C LYS A 384 -93.40 -2.82 35.57
#